data_AF-A0A317SCQ6-F1
#
_entry.id   AF-A0A317SCQ6-F1
#
_cell.length_a   1.000
_cell.length_b   1.000
_cell.length_c   1.000
_cell.angle_alpha   90.00
_cell.angle_beta   90.00
_cell.angle_gamma   90.00
#
_symmetry.space_group_name_H-M   'P 1'
#
loop_
_entity.id
_entity.type
_entity.pdbx_description
1 polymer ?
#
loop_
_entity_poly.entity_id
_entity_poly.type
_entity_poly.pdbx_seq_one_letter_code
_entity_poly.pdbx_strand_id
1 'polypeptide(L)' 'VAIEYSFRKVSKLWSFIAFKNGLQIGLSPVGMYYAVAVLLTNLYTCLYGSQISLQFNVVPPSIDSYLNSEA' A
#
# COMPACT_ATOMS: atom_id res chain seq x y z
N VAL A 1 -11.50 11.08 0.90
CA VAL A 1 -10.27 11.68 0.33
C VAL A 1 -9.04 10.79 0.56
N ALA A 2 -8.66 10.38 1.78
CA ALA A 2 -7.46 9.55 2.03
C ALA A 2 -7.41 8.20 1.26
N ILE A 3 -8.56 7.55 1.08
CA ILE A 3 -8.67 6.21 0.47
C ILE A 3 -8.24 6.23 -1.00
N GLU A 4 -8.67 7.20 -1.81
CA GLU A 4 -8.33 7.26 -3.25
C GLU A 4 -6.84 7.45 -3.49
N TYR A 5 -6.17 8.28 -2.66
CA TYR A 5 -4.73 8.46 -2.75
C TYR A 5 -3.97 7.18 -2.38
N SER A 6 -4.40 6.48 -1.33
CA SER A 6 -3.80 5.20 -0.93
C SER A 6 -3.99 4.13 -2.01
N PHE A 7 -5.19 4.00 -2.57
CA PHE A 7 -5.49 3.06 -3.64
C PHE A 7 -4.66 3.35 -4.90
N ARG A 8 -4.58 4.63 -5.31
CA ARG A 8 -3.76 5.06 -6.44
C ARG A 8 -2.28 4.75 -6.21
N LYS A 9 -1.77 4.97 -5.01
CA LYS A 9 -0.38 4.70 -4.66
C LYS A 9 -0.05 3.21 -4.75
N VAL A 10 -0.91 2.36 -4.17
CA VAL A 10 -0.77 0.89 -4.23
C VAL A 10 -0.80 0.41 -5.69
N SER A 11 -1.78 0.87 -6.47
CA SER A 11 -1.93 0.48 -7.88
C SER A 11 -0.76 0.94 -8.75
N LYS A 12 -0.16 2.10 -8.44
CA LYS A 12 1.00 2.65 -9.17
C LYS A 12 2.30 1.91 -8.84
N LEU A 13 2.50 1.53 -7.58
CA LEU A 13 3.68 0.76 -7.16
C LEU A 13 3.60 -0.69 -7.63
N TRP A 14 2.39 -1.25 -7.69
CA TRP A 14 2.14 -2.65 -7.92
C TRP A 14 1.10 -2.85 -9.03
N SER A 15 1.50 -2.56 -10.27
CA SER A 15 0.61 -2.63 -11.45
C SER A 15 -0.04 -4.00 -11.65
N PHE A 16 0.57 -5.07 -11.14
CA PHE A 16 0.00 -6.42 -11.14
C PHE A 16 -1.40 -6.46 -10.52
N ILE A 17 -1.64 -5.73 -9.43
CA ILE A 17 -2.93 -5.77 -8.71
C ILE A 17 -4.04 -5.03 -9.47
N ALA A 18 -3.65 -4.13 -10.37
CA ALA A 18 -4.58 -3.44 -11.27
C ALA A 18 -4.84 -4.22 -12.57
N PHE A 19 -4.22 -5.40 -12.74
CA PHE A 19 -4.36 -6.20 -13.95
C PHE A 19 -5.69 -6.96 -13.97
N LYS A 20 -6.74 -6.29 -14.48
CA LYS A 20 -8.11 -6.82 -14.57
C LYS A 20 -8.24 -8.17 -15.30
N ASN A 21 -7.41 -8.42 -16.32
CA ASN A 21 -7.57 -9.60 -17.16
C ASN A 21 -7.00 -10.88 -16.51
N GLY A 22 -6.07 -10.75 -15.55
CA GLY A 22 -5.46 -11.87 -14.85
C GLY A 22 -5.90 -12.02 -13.38
N LEU A 23 -6.63 -11.04 -12.85
CA LEU A 23 -7.15 -11.06 -11.48
C LEU A 23 -8.67 -11.14 -11.50
N GLN A 24 -9.19 -12.37 -11.52
CA GLN A 24 -10.62 -12.64 -11.49
C GLN A 24 -11.05 -13.13 -10.11
N ILE A 25 -12.09 -12.49 -9.57
CA ILE A 25 -12.68 -12.85 -8.28
C ILE A 25 -13.22 -14.28 -8.38
N GLY A 26 -12.77 -15.16 -7.50
CA GLY A 26 -13.13 -16.59 -7.50
C GLY A 26 -12.15 -17.51 -8.24
N LEU A 27 -11.24 -16.97 -9.04
CA LEU A 27 -10.17 -17.73 -9.70
C LEU A 27 -8.77 -17.37 -9.20
N SER A 28 -8.63 -16.20 -8.58
CA SER A 28 -7.39 -15.79 -7.93
C SER A 28 -7.66 -15.10 -6.60
N PRO A 29 -6.70 -15.16 -5.65
CA PRO A 29 -6.85 -14.56 -4.33
C PRO A 29 -6.56 -13.04 -4.37
N VAL A 30 -7.35 -12.31 -5.16
CA VAL A 30 -7.20 -10.86 -5.42
C VAL A 30 -7.13 -10.06 -4.11
N GLY A 31 -7.96 -10.42 -3.12
CA GLY A 31 -7.96 -9.77 -1.80
C GLY A 31 -6.63 -9.93 -1.05
N MET A 32 -6.03 -11.13 -1.06
CA MET A 32 -4.73 -11.36 -0.43
C MET A 32 -3.62 -10.60 -1.13
N TYR A 33 -3.61 -10.61 -2.48
CA TYR A 33 -2.61 -9.85 -3.23
C TYR A 33 -2.68 -8.35 -2.93
N TYR A 34 -3.89 -7.80 -2.83
CA TYR A 34 -4.07 -6.40 -2.46
C TYR A 34 -3.61 -6.14 -1.02
N ALA A 35 -3.93 -7.01 -0.05
CA ALA A 35 -3.47 -6.88 1.33
C ALA A 35 -1.94 -6.90 1.46
N VAL A 36 -1.27 -7.84 0.79
CA VAL A 36 0.20 -7.91 0.76
C VAL A 36 0.79 -6.65 0.13
N ALA A 37 0.20 -6.17 -0.96
CA ALA A 37 0.67 -4.95 -1.60
C ALA A 37 0.50 -3.69 -0.76
N VAL A 38 -0.60 -3.59 -0.01
CA VAL A 38 -0.81 -2.50 0.96
C VAL A 38 0.29 -2.55 2.03
N LEU A 39 0.59 -3.74 2.57
CA LEU A 39 1.68 -3.91 3.54
C LEU A 39 3.01 -3.43 2.96
N LEU A 40 3.37 -3.88 1.75
CA LEU A 40 4.61 -3.47 1.09
C LEU A 40 4.63 -1.97 0.76
N THR A 41 3.49 -1.38 0.38
CA THR A 41 3.38 0.08 0.17
C THR A 41 3.58 0.85 1.47
N ASN A 42 3.09 0.35 2.60
CA ASN A 42 3.29 1.00 3.90
C ASN A 42 4.76 0.90 4.33
N LEU A 43 5.41 -0.25 4.14
CA LEU A 43 6.84 -0.40 4.37
C LEU A 43 7.69 0.51 3.47
N TYR A 44 7.35 0.59 2.18
CA TYR A 44 7.98 1.54 1.26
C TYR A 44 7.82 2.99 1.73
N THR A 45 6.67 3.33 2.31
CA THR A 45 6.41 4.66 2.87
C THR A 45 7.24 4.94 4.12
N CYS A 46 7.48 3.94 4.97
CA CYS A 46 8.33 4.07 6.15
C CYS A 46 9.81 4.29 5.75
N LEU A 47 10.26 3.63 4.69
CA LEU A 47 11.65 3.72 4.19
C LEU A 47 11.95 5.00 3.41
N TYR A 48 11.06 5.36 2.48
CA TYR A 48 11.32 6.39 1.47
C TYR A 48 10.42 7.61 1.63
N GLY A 49 9.53 7.60 2.63
CA GLY A 49 8.53 8.65 2.81
C GLY A 49 7.40 8.57 1.79
N SER A 50 6.59 9.63 1.74
CA SER A 50 5.66 9.82 0.64
C SER A 50 5.36 11.27 0.35
N GLN A 51 4.98 11.56 -0.89
CA GLN A 51 4.51 12.90 -1.26
C GLN A 51 3.31 13.35 -0.42
N ILE A 52 2.44 12.41 -0.01
CA ILE A 52 1.31 12.66 0.88
C ILE A 52 1.81 13.08 2.27
N SER A 53 2.77 12.34 2.83
CA SER A 53 3.34 12.63 4.15
C SER A 53 4.02 14.01 4.17
N LEU A 54 4.70 14.39 3.08
CA LEU A 54 5.25 15.73 2.89
C LEU A 54 4.16 16.81 2.78
N GLN A 55 3.09 16.56 2.01
CA GLN A 55 1.98 17.51 1.85
C GLN A 55 1.28 17.82 3.19
N PHE A 56 1.17 16.82 4.07
CA PHE A 56 0.51 16.96 5.38
C PHE A 56 1.49 17.17 6.54
N ASN A 57 2.79 17.30 6.28
CA ASN A 57 3.85 17.36 7.31
C ASN A 57 3.76 16.23 8.35
N VAL A 58 3.34 15.04 7.92
CA VAL A 58 3.29 13.84 8.75
C VAL A 58 4.54 13.03 8.47
N VAL A 59 5.35 12.76 9.50
CA VAL A 59 6.51 11.87 9.36
C VAL A 59 6.03 10.43 9.48
N PRO A 60 6.33 9.56 8.50
CA PRO A 60 5.97 8.15 8.60
C PRO A 60 6.77 7.48 9.74
N PRO A 61 6.19 6.46 10.39
CA PRO A 61 6.89 5.72 11.44
C PRO A 61 8.12 5.00 10.88
N SER A 62 9.04 4.63 11.76
CA SER A 62 10.12 3.71 11.39
C SER A 62 9.55 2.33 11.05
N ILE A 63 10.26 1.55 10.22
CA ILE A 63 9.85 0.18 9.88
C ILE A 63 9.60 -0.66 11.13
N ASP A 64 10.52 -0.58 12.10
CA ASP A 64 10.43 -1.35 13.33
C ASP A 64 9.17 -0.99 14.12
N SER A 65 8.90 0.30 14.30
CA SER A 65 7.66 0.77 14.93
C SER A 65 6.42 0.37 14.16
N TYR A 66 6.46 0.27 12.83
CA TYR A 66 5.31 -0.12 12.02
C TYR A 66 5.04 -1.63 12.07
N LEU A 67 6.09 -2.47 12.08
CA LEU A 67 5.97 -3.93 12.16
C LEU A 67 5.69 -4.44 13.58
N ASN A 68 6.21 -3.74 14.58
CA ASN A 68 5.98 -4.04 16.00
C ASN A 68 4.78 -3.26 16.59
N SER A 69 4.12 -2.42 15.80
CA SER A 69 2.80 -1.88 16.19
C SER A 69 1.85 -3.06 16.21
N GLU A 70 1.56 -3.56 17.41
CA GLU A 70 0.55 -4.59 17.64
C GLU A 70 -0.76 -4.19 16.93
N ALA A 71 -1.32 -5.15 16.20
CA ALA A 71 -2.62 -5.04 15.54
C ALA A 71 -3.76 -5.26 16.53
#